data_AF-A0AAV6K7G4-F1
#
_entry.id   AF-A0AAV6K7G4-F1
#
_cell.length_a   1.000
_cell.length_b   1.000
_cell.length_c   1.000
_cell.angle_alpha   90.00
_cell.angle_beta   90.00
_cell.angle_gamma   90.00
#
_symmetry.space_group_name_H-M   'P 1'
#
loop_
_entity.id
_entity.type
_entity.pdbx_description
1 polymer ?
#
loop_
_entity_poly.entity_id
_entity_poly.type
_entity_poly.pdbx_seq_one_letter_code
_entity_poly.pdbx_strand_id
1 'polypeptide(L)'
;MGQTGQYQNNVGYGNIEYMKCTPENGFFPDLSSVSLERMSYFFGEYMKCTPENGFFPDLSSLSRTDVIFFCSPNNPTGSAALRNQLTQLVLFAKDNGSVIIYDSAYALCWTVVPKELQFSDGFPVAKDFNRIVCTCFNGASNIAQAGDLACLSPEGLEAMQEVIGFYKENTRIKVDTFKSFGFNVYGGKNAPYVWVHFPGQSSWDVFEEILEKTHVLTTPGSGFGSM
;
A
#
# COMPACT_ATOMS: atom_id res chain seq x y z
N MET A 1 -15.10 -25.18 -14.57
CA MET A 1 -15.92 -24.70 -15.70
C MET A 1 -17.19 -24.10 -15.12
N GLY A 2 -17.26 -22.77 -15.00
CA GLY A 2 -18.43 -22.06 -14.48
C GLY A 2 -18.88 -21.02 -15.51
N GLN A 3 -20.16 -21.06 -15.87
CA GLN A 3 -20.80 -20.20 -16.86
C GLN A 3 -20.75 -18.71 -16.46
N THR A 4 -20.16 -17.87 -17.30
CA THR A 4 -20.15 -16.40 -17.18
C THR A 4 -21.33 -15.71 -17.87
N GLY A 5 -22.28 -16.47 -18.42
CA GLY A 5 -23.29 -15.95 -19.35
C GLY A 5 -24.53 -15.27 -18.75
N GLN A 6 -24.79 -15.37 -17.44
CA GLN A 6 -26.08 -14.90 -16.87
C GLN A 6 -26.03 -13.63 -16.00
N TYR A 7 -24.86 -12.99 -15.84
CA TYR A 7 -24.73 -11.74 -15.08
C TYR A 7 -24.26 -10.54 -15.92
N GLN A 8 -24.54 -10.54 -17.23
CA GLN A 8 -24.21 -9.43 -18.15
C GLN A 8 -25.33 -8.40 -18.33
N ASN A 9 -26.34 -8.38 -17.47
CA ASN A 9 -27.27 -7.24 -17.44
C ASN A 9 -26.68 -6.16 -16.55
N ASN A 10 -26.04 -5.19 -17.21
CA ASN A 10 -25.48 -3.96 -16.66
C ASN A 10 -26.46 -3.28 -15.70
N VAL A 11 -26.21 -3.43 -14.41
CA VAL A 11 -26.77 -2.57 -13.36
C VAL A 11 -25.66 -1.58 -12.99
N GLY A 12 -25.67 -0.41 -13.62
CA GLY A 12 -25.20 0.86 -13.04
C GLY A 12 -23.73 1.06 -12.60
N TYR A 13 -22.81 0.11 -12.77
CA TYR A 13 -21.38 0.34 -12.48
C TYR A 13 -20.59 0.51 -13.78
N GLY A 14 -19.89 1.64 -13.93
CA GLY A 14 -19.20 2.04 -15.16
C GLY A 14 -18.10 1.08 -15.62
N ASN A 15 -17.91 1.04 -16.95
CA ASN A 15 -16.78 0.50 -17.73
C ASN A 15 -15.94 -0.61 -17.06
N ILE A 16 -16.50 -1.81 -16.92
CA ILE A 16 -15.70 -3.03 -16.71
C ILE A 16 -15.41 -3.64 -18.09
N GLU A 17 -14.21 -3.37 -18.64
CA GLU A 17 -13.69 -4.14 -19.77
C GLU A 17 -13.05 -5.44 -19.24
N TYR A 18 -13.62 -6.58 -19.60
CA TYR A 18 -13.02 -7.88 -19.31
C TYR A 18 -11.86 -8.13 -20.27
N MET A 19 -10.67 -8.42 -19.74
CA MET A 19 -9.54 -8.89 -20.54
C MET A 19 -9.92 -10.24 -21.16
N LYS A 20 -10.25 -10.24 -22.45
CA LYS A 20 -10.64 -11.45 -23.17
C LYS A 20 -9.42 -12.33 -23.38
N CYS A 21 -9.33 -13.43 -22.64
CA CYS A 21 -8.44 -14.54 -22.96
C CYS A 21 -9.17 -15.44 -23.97
N THR A 22 -8.67 -15.54 -25.18
CA THR A 22 -9.29 -16.33 -26.25
C THR A 22 -8.29 -17.34 -26.81
N PRO A 23 -8.75 -18.42 -27.46
CA PRO A 23 -7.85 -19.36 -28.13
C PRO A 23 -6.91 -18.67 -29.14
N GLU A 24 -7.38 -17.59 -29.77
CA GLU A 24 -6.65 -16.82 -30.78
C GLU A 24 -5.49 -16.01 -30.19
N ASN A 25 -5.53 -15.63 -28.91
CA ASN A 25 -4.42 -14.98 -28.21
C ASN A 25 -3.61 -15.93 -27.32
N GLY A 26 -3.77 -17.24 -27.50
CA GLY A 26 -3.06 -18.26 -26.71
C GLY A 26 -3.42 -18.23 -25.23
N PHE A 27 -4.59 -17.66 -24.88
CA PHE A 27 -5.00 -17.36 -23.50
C PHE A 27 -4.07 -16.39 -22.76
N PHE A 28 -3.27 -15.60 -23.49
CA PHE A 28 -2.51 -14.49 -22.92
C PHE A 28 -3.24 -13.17 -23.19
N PRO A 29 -3.47 -12.34 -22.15
CA PRO A 29 -4.08 -11.03 -22.36
C PRO A 29 -3.11 -10.14 -23.16
N ASP A 30 -3.64 -9.41 -24.15
CA ASP A 30 -2.87 -8.43 -24.92
C ASP A 30 -2.58 -7.20 -24.06
N LEU A 31 -1.35 -7.15 -23.52
CA LEU A 31 -0.88 -6.07 -22.65
C LEU A 31 -0.50 -4.79 -23.42
N SER A 32 -0.45 -4.81 -24.76
CA SER A 32 -0.05 -3.65 -25.57
C SER A 32 -1.04 -2.49 -25.49
N SER A 33 -2.28 -2.76 -25.07
CA SER A 33 -3.35 -1.78 -24.88
C SER A 33 -3.45 -1.25 -23.44
N VAL A 34 -2.64 -1.78 -22.52
CA VAL A 34 -2.63 -1.35 -21.11
C VAL A 34 -1.71 -0.14 -20.98
N SER A 35 -2.28 1.07 -20.98
CA SER A 35 -1.53 2.23 -20.52
C SER A 35 -1.30 2.12 -19.01
N LEU A 36 -0.06 2.29 -18.54
CA LEU A 36 0.30 2.34 -17.12
C LEU A 36 -0.48 3.42 -16.36
N GLU A 37 -1.01 4.42 -17.07
CA GLU A 37 -1.96 5.40 -16.54
C GLU A 37 -3.27 4.78 -16.02
N ARG A 38 -3.65 3.55 -16.41
CA ARG A 38 -4.93 2.95 -15.99
C ARG A 38 -4.93 2.32 -14.61
N MET A 39 -3.80 2.27 -13.89
CA MET A 39 -3.82 2.03 -12.44
C MET A 39 -4.21 3.28 -11.63
N SER A 40 -4.50 4.42 -12.28
CA SER A 40 -4.92 5.67 -11.63
C SER A 40 -6.44 5.81 -11.41
N TYR A 41 -7.27 4.80 -11.70
CA TYR A 41 -8.73 4.87 -11.51
C TYR A 41 -9.19 4.84 -10.04
N PHE A 42 -8.32 5.12 -9.07
CA PHE A 42 -8.76 5.62 -7.77
C PHE A 42 -8.95 7.13 -7.88
N PHE A 43 -10.16 7.55 -8.28
CA PHE A 43 -10.60 8.91 -8.01
C PHE A 43 -10.67 9.06 -6.48
N GLY A 44 -9.68 9.76 -5.92
CA GLY A 44 -9.54 9.91 -4.49
C GLY A 44 -8.91 11.27 -4.16
N GLU A 45 -9.26 11.78 -2.99
CA GLU A 45 -8.61 12.95 -2.41
C GLU A 45 -7.22 12.55 -1.91
N TYR A 46 -6.18 13.28 -2.35
CA TYR A 46 -4.82 13.05 -1.89
C TYR A 46 -4.61 13.70 -0.52
N MET A 47 -4.31 12.86 0.47
CA MET A 47 -3.96 13.30 1.82
C MET A 47 -2.50 13.79 1.84
N LYS A 48 -2.31 15.12 1.89
CA LYS A 48 -0.97 15.72 1.84
C LYS A 48 -0.17 15.41 3.11
N CYS A 49 0.93 14.68 2.94
CA CYS A 49 1.88 14.33 3.99
C CYS A 49 3.25 14.94 3.68
N THR A 50 3.75 15.81 4.55
CA THR A 50 4.99 16.56 4.33
C THR A 50 5.90 16.49 5.56
N PRO A 51 7.19 16.84 5.43
CA PRO A 51 8.06 16.99 6.60
C PRO A 51 7.48 17.92 7.68
N GLU A 52 6.82 19.01 7.28
CA GLU A 52 6.29 20.05 8.18
C GLU A 52 5.12 19.54 9.03
N ASN A 53 4.30 18.61 8.51
CA ASN A 53 3.22 17.99 9.26
C ASN A 53 3.60 16.63 9.88
N GLY A 54 4.88 16.27 9.85
CA GLY A 54 5.36 14.98 10.38
C GLY A 54 4.88 13.78 9.56
N PHE A 55 4.59 13.99 8.28
CA PHE A 55 4.03 13.01 7.36
C PHE A 55 2.70 12.41 7.83
N PHE A 56 1.86 13.24 8.46
CA PHE A 56 0.48 12.90 8.80
C PHE A 56 -0.45 14.02 8.33
N PRO A 57 -1.54 13.69 7.62
CA PRO A 57 -2.36 14.72 6.97
C PRO A 57 -3.17 15.51 7.99
N ASP A 58 -3.46 16.77 7.65
CA ASP A 58 -4.49 17.54 8.35
C ASP A 58 -5.86 17.01 7.95
N LEU A 59 -6.48 16.21 8.83
CA LEU A 59 -7.79 15.61 8.56
C LEU A 59 -8.92 16.64 8.49
N SER A 60 -8.75 17.83 9.06
CA SER A 60 -9.81 18.85 9.10
C SER A 60 -10.06 19.53 7.75
N SER A 61 -9.07 19.49 6.85
CA SER A 61 -9.17 20.05 5.50
C SER A 61 -9.68 19.06 4.46
N LEU A 62 -9.86 17.78 4.83
CA LEU A 62 -10.23 16.73 3.90
C LEU A 62 -11.74 16.65 3.69
N SER A 63 -12.14 16.40 2.46
CA SER A 63 -13.50 16.01 2.12
C SER A 63 -13.79 14.56 2.51
N ARG A 64 -15.08 14.21 2.58
CA ARG A 64 -15.50 12.85 2.91
C ARG A 64 -15.26 11.91 1.73
N THR A 65 -14.63 10.77 2.00
CA THR A 65 -14.47 9.65 1.05
C THR A 65 -15.10 8.37 1.59
N ASP A 66 -15.48 7.43 0.72
CA ASP A 66 -15.99 6.11 1.15
C ASP A 66 -14.91 5.24 1.78
N VAL A 67 -13.71 5.30 1.22
CA VAL A 67 -12.58 4.44 1.61
C VAL A 67 -11.34 5.29 1.82
N ILE A 68 -10.63 5.02 2.92
CA ILE A 68 -9.36 5.66 3.26
C ILE A 68 -8.28 4.58 3.24
N PHE A 69 -7.37 4.65 2.26
CA PHE A 69 -6.16 3.83 2.27
C PHE A 69 -5.13 4.50 3.17
N PHE A 70 -4.67 3.79 4.19
CA PHE A 70 -3.71 4.34 5.15
C PHE A 70 -2.61 3.32 5.44
N CYS A 71 -1.38 3.66 5.10
CA CYS A 71 -0.21 2.79 5.27
C CYS A 71 0.64 3.29 6.44
N SER A 72 0.93 2.44 7.43
CA SER A 72 1.79 2.78 8.56
C SER A 72 2.49 1.54 9.15
N PRO A 73 3.84 1.47 9.11
CA PRO A 73 4.77 2.46 8.55
C PRO A 73 4.56 2.73 7.06
N ASN A 74 4.53 3.99 6.65
CA ASN A 74 4.19 4.42 5.30
C ASN A 74 5.33 4.17 4.30
N ASN A 75 5.03 3.61 3.14
CA ASN A 75 5.87 3.67 1.95
C ASN A 75 5.42 4.88 1.09
N PRO A 76 6.31 5.85 0.76
CA PRO A 76 7.78 5.79 0.84
C PRO A 76 8.41 6.49 2.06
N THR A 77 7.65 7.21 2.87
CA THR A 77 8.23 8.14 3.87
C THR A 77 8.89 7.45 5.06
N GLY A 78 8.54 6.19 5.33
CA GLY A 78 8.94 5.42 6.50
C GLY A 78 8.33 5.93 7.81
N SER A 79 7.39 6.88 7.74
CA SER A 79 6.72 7.44 8.91
C SER A 79 5.73 6.44 9.49
N ALA A 80 5.72 6.28 10.81
CA ALA A 80 4.74 5.44 11.51
C ALA A 80 3.81 6.35 12.31
N ALA A 81 2.50 6.19 12.09
CA ALA A 81 1.50 6.99 12.77
C ALA A 81 1.49 6.70 14.27
N LEU A 82 1.42 7.75 15.07
CA LEU A 82 1.31 7.68 16.52
C LEU A 82 -0.10 7.24 16.94
N ARG A 83 -0.24 6.73 18.17
CA ARG A 83 -1.55 6.31 18.71
C ARG A 83 -2.61 7.41 18.66
N ASN A 84 -2.25 8.65 19.00
CA ASN A 84 -3.17 9.79 18.94
C ASN A 84 -3.60 10.12 17.51
N GLN A 85 -2.66 10.07 16.55
CA GLN A 85 -2.93 10.24 15.12
C GLN A 85 -3.87 9.14 14.58
N LEU A 86 -3.62 7.87 14.94
CA LEU A 86 -4.53 6.76 14.59
C LEU A 86 -5.91 6.93 15.25
N THR A 87 -5.97 7.45 16.47
CA THR A 87 -7.25 7.75 17.14
C THR A 87 -8.01 8.82 16.37
N GLN A 88 -7.34 9.89 15.93
CA GLN A 88 -7.94 10.93 15.08
C GLN A 88 -8.43 10.36 13.75
N LEU A 89 -7.65 9.49 13.10
CA LEU A 89 -8.04 8.82 11.85
C LEU A 89 -9.30 7.96 12.02
N VAL A 90 -9.37 7.17 13.09
CA VAL A 90 -10.54 6.32 13.40
C VAL A 90 -11.77 7.17 13.68
N LEU A 91 -11.64 8.26 14.43
CA LEU A 91 -12.75 9.18 14.70
C LEU A 91 -13.22 9.87 13.41
N PHE A 92 -12.30 10.38 12.60
CA PHE A 92 -12.60 10.97 11.30
C PHE A 92 -13.35 9.99 10.38
N ALA A 93 -12.88 8.75 10.26
CA ALA A 93 -13.54 7.73 9.46
C ALA A 93 -14.93 7.38 10.00
N LYS A 94 -15.09 7.32 11.32
CA LYS A 94 -16.38 7.05 11.97
C LYS A 94 -17.38 8.17 11.69
N ASP A 95 -16.98 9.43 11.86
CA ASP A 95 -17.84 10.60 11.65
C ASP A 95 -18.25 10.74 10.17
N ASN A 96 -17.37 10.34 9.25
CA ASN A 96 -17.61 10.37 7.81
C ASN A 96 -18.30 9.13 7.24
N GLY A 97 -18.50 8.08 8.05
CA GLY A 97 -18.96 6.78 7.56
C GLY A 97 -18.03 6.19 6.49
N SER A 98 -16.72 6.33 6.70
CA SER A 98 -15.66 5.82 5.83
C SER A 98 -15.10 4.48 6.33
N VAL A 99 -14.65 3.63 5.42
CA VAL A 99 -13.90 2.41 5.73
C VAL A 99 -12.40 2.68 5.63
N ILE A 100 -11.63 2.34 6.66
CA ILE A 100 -10.16 2.42 6.59
C ILE A 100 -9.63 1.08 6.08
N ILE A 101 -8.89 1.10 4.98
CA ILE A 101 -8.02 0.01 4.56
C ILE A 101 -6.62 0.32 5.10
N TYR A 102 -6.28 -0.32 6.22
CA TYR A 102 -5.03 -0.10 6.92
C TYR A 102 -3.95 -1.07 6.43
N ASP A 103 -2.96 -0.55 5.70
CA ASP A 103 -1.81 -1.31 5.24
C ASP A 103 -0.70 -1.31 6.30
N SER A 104 -0.38 -2.52 6.77
CA SER A 104 0.61 -2.79 7.82
C SER A 104 1.75 -3.67 7.30
N ALA A 105 2.07 -3.61 6.00
CA ALA A 105 3.11 -4.44 5.38
C ALA A 105 4.51 -4.32 6.02
N TYR A 106 4.84 -3.17 6.61
CA TYR A 106 6.09 -2.96 7.37
C TYR A 106 5.92 -3.15 8.88
N ALA A 107 4.81 -3.77 9.29
CA ALA A 107 4.51 -4.26 10.61
C ALA A 107 3.98 -5.72 10.48
N LEU A 108 3.32 -6.25 11.52
CA LEU A 108 2.60 -7.52 11.39
C LEU A 108 1.36 -7.27 10.52
N CYS A 109 1.36 -7.80 9.30
CA CYS A 109 0.31 -7.55 8.31
C CYS A 109 -0.88 -8.50 8.50
N TRP A 110 -2.05 -7.95 8.83
CA TRP A 110 -3.32 -8.67 8.88
C TRP A 110 -4.42 -7.87 8.20
N THR A 111 -5.31 -8.55 7.46
CA THR A 111 -6.60 -7.99 7.06
C THR A 111 -7.63 -8.31 8.12
N VAL A 112 -8.08 -7.29 8.86
CA VAL A 112 -9.12 -7.44 9.88
C VAL A 112 -10.40 -6.79 9.39
N VAL A 113 -11.46 -7.59 9.22
CA VAL A 113 -12.82 -7.09 8.96
C VAL A 113 -13.64 -7.30 10.22
N PRO A 114 -13.93 -6.25 11.02
CA PRO A 114 -14.70 -6.39 12.26
C PRO A 114 -16.08 -6.99 12.00
N LYS A 115 -16.56 -7.85 12.91
CA LYS A 115 -17.87 -8.50 12.77
C LYS A 115 -19.03 -7.51 12.90
N GLU A 116 -18.79 -6.43 13.63
CA GLU A 116 -19.71 -5.35 13.92
C GLU A 116 -19.79 -4.32 12.77
N LEU A 117 -18.87 -4.38 11.80
CA LEU A 117 -18.85 -3.46 10.67
C LEU A 117 -19.98 -3.79 9.69
N GLN A 118 -20.87 -2.82 9.50
CA GLN A 118 -22.06 -2.94 8.66
C GLN A 118 -22.11 -1.79 7.65
N PHE A 119 -22.71 -2.04 6.49
CA PHE A 119 -23.11 -1.01 5.55
C PHE A 119 -24.26 -0.16 6.14
N SER A 120 -24.60 0.95 5.47
CA SER A 120 -25.67 1.86 5.91
C SER A 120 -27.06 1.21 6.00
N ASP A 121 -27.28 0.11 5.28
CA ASP A 121 -28.50 -0.71 5.32
C ASP A 121 -28.49 -1.79 6.42
N GLY A 122 -27.41 -1.87 7.22
CA GLY A 122 -27.22 -2.86 8.28
C GLY A 122 -26.61 -4.19 7.82
N PHE A 123 -26.28 -4.36 6.53
CA PHE A 123 -25.69 -5.61 6.04
C PHE A 123 -24.22 -5.76 6.47
N PRO A 124 -23.76 -6.93 6.97
CA PRO A 124 -22.38 -7.08 7.46
C PRO A 124 -21.32 -7.09 6.35
N VAL A 125 -20.32 -6.21 6.45
CA VAL A 125 -19.21 -6.12 5.47
C VAL A 125 -18.43 -7.43 5.38
N ALA A 126 -18.26 -8.15 6.49
CA ALA A 126 -17.57 -9.43 6.52
C ALA A 126 -18.22 -10.50 5.62
N LYS A 127 -19.55 -10.44 5.39
CA LYS A 127 -20.25 -11.39 4.52
C LYS A 127 -19.92 -11.16 3.05
N ASP A 128 -19.90 -9.90 2.62
CA ASP A 128 -19.53 -9.55 1.25
C ASP A 128 -18.05 -9.81 0.99
N PHE A 129 -17.18 -9.49 1.95
CA PHE A 129 -15.77 -9.84 1.85
C PHE A 129 -15.58 -11.37 1.66
N ASN A 130 -16.26 -12.19 2.47
CA ASN A 130 -16.24 -13.63 2.30
C ASN A 130 -16.79 -14.08 0.94
N ARG A 131 -17.87 -13.46 0.46
CA ARG A 131 -18.47 -13.76 -0.84
C ARG A 131 -17.51 -13.45 -2.01
N ILE A 132 -16.72 -12.39 -1.91
CA ILE A 132 -15.68 -12.05 -2.88
C ILE A 132 -14.57 -13.11 -2.84
N VAL A 133 -14.02 -13.38 -1.66
CA VAL A 133 -12.92 -14.34 -1.49
C VAL A 133 -13.32 -15.73 -1.99
N CYS A 134 -14.47 -16.26 -1.60
CA CYS A 134 -14.92 -17.59 -2.03
C CYS A 134 -15.26 -17.71 -3.53
N THR A 135 -15.30 -16.60 -4.28
CA THR A 135 -15.60 -16.61 -5.72
C THR A 135 -14.40 -16.27 -6.58
N CYS A 136 -13.57 -15.34 -6.11
CA CYS A 136 -12.43 -14.85 -6.86
C CYS A 136 -11.11 -15.49 -6.41
N PHE A 137 -11.10 -16.26 -5.32
CA PHE A 137 -9.89 -16.84 -4.74
C PHE A 137 -10.09 -18.30 -4.32
N ASN A 138 -9.11 -19.15 -4.63
CA ASN A 138 -9.13 -20.57 -4.25
C ASN A 138 -8.38 -20.85 -2.93
N GLY A 139 -7.99 -19.80 -2.20
CA GLY A 139 -7.17 -19.90 -1.01
C GLY A 139 -5.67 -19.78 -1.30
N ALA A 140 -4.92 -19.46 -0.24
CA ALA A 140 -3.46 -19.40 -0.30
C ALA A 140 -2.88 -20.81 -0.50
N SER A 141 -1.70 -20.90 -1.13
CA SER A 141 -0.96 -22.16 -1.27
C SER A 141 -0.78 -22.83 0.09
N ASN A 142 -1.06 -24.13 0.18
CA ASN A 142 -0.86 -24.90 1.41
C ASN A 142 0.62 -24.94 1.83
N ILE A 143 1.56 -24.91 0.88
CA ILE A 143 2.99 -24.81 1.15
C ILE A 143 3.32 -23.46 1.81
N ALA A 144 2.74 -22.37 1.29
CA ALA A 144 2.92 -21.03 1.88
C ALA A 144 2.33 -20.97 3.29
N GLN A 145 1.11 -21.49 3.49
CA GLN A 145 0.47 -21.55 4.81
C GLN A 145 1.30 -22.33 5.84
N ALA A 146 1.94 -23.44 5.43
CA ALA A 146 2.82 -24.20 6.31
C ALA A 146 4.08 -23.40 6.70
N GLY A 147 4.66 -22.66 5.75
CA GLY A 147 5.76 -21.73 6.01
C GLY A 147 5.36 -20.61 6.97
N ASP A 148 4.21 -19.98 6.73
CA ASP A 148 3.67 -18.92 7.59
C ASP A 148 3.43 -19.42 9.02
N LEU A 149 2.88 -20.63 9.18
CA LEU A 149 2.69 -21.22 10.51
C LEU A 149 4.02 -21.47 11.23
N ALA A 150 5.06 -21.90 10.52
CA ALA A 150 6.40 -22.06 11.07
C ALA A 150 7.01 -20.71 11.49
N CYS A 151 6.79 -19.64 10.71
CA CYS A 151 7.21 -18.29 11.06
C CYS A 151 6.59 -17.79 12.38
N LEU A 152 5.42 -18.31 12.77
CA LEU A 152 4.75 -17.94 14.02
C LEU A 152 5.21 -18.74 15.25
N SER A 153 6.17 -19.68 15.10
CA SER A 153 6.79 -20.36 16.24
C SER A 153 7.80 -19.45 16.96
N PRO A 154 8.21 -19.76 18.21
CA PRO A 154 9.29 -19.03 18.87
C PRO A 154 10.57 -18.92 18.04
N GLU A 155 10.99 -20.03 17.40
CA GLU A 155 12.18 -20.09 16.55
C GLU A 155 11.97 -19.30 15.24
N GLY A 156 10.79 -19.40 14.64
CA GLY A 156 10.43 -18.63 13.44
C GLY A 156 10.43 -17.12 13.71
N LEU A 157 9.88 -16.70 14.85
CA LEU A 157 9.89 -15.32 15.30
C LEU A 157 11.32 -14.82 15.54
N GLU A 158 12.17 -15.62 16.19
CA GLU A 158 13.59 -15.29 16.41
C GLU A 158 14.33 -15.10 15.09
N ALA A 159 14.18 -16.04 14.15
CA ALA A 159 14.79 -15.94 12.82
C ALA A 159 14.31 -14.70 12.04
N MET A 160 13.02 -14.38 12.08
CA MET A 160 12.49 -13.16 11.45
C MET A 160 13.07 -11.89 12.10
N GLN A 161 13.19 -11.86 13.44
CA GLN A 161 13.78 -10.71 14.13
C GLN A 161 15.25 -10.50 13.78
N GLU A 162 16.01 -11.57 13.58
CA GLU A 162 17.40 -11.49 13.10
C GLU A 162 17.49 -10.83 11.71
N VAL A 163 16.67 -11.29 10.77
CA VAL A 163 16.61 -10.73 9.41
C VAL A 163 16.15 -9.27 9.41
N ILE A 164 15.13 -8.94 10.22
CA ILE A 164 14.67 -7.56 10.41
C ILE A 164 15.81 -6.71 10.99
N GLY A 165 16.52 -7.21 12.00
CA GLY A 165 17.66 -6.55 12.62
C GLY A 165 18.77 -6.21 11.62
N PHE A 166 19.12 -7.17 10.76
CA PHE A 166 20.08 -6.97 9.68
C PHE A 166 19.67 -5.81 8.74
N TYR A 167 18.43 -5.78 8.27
CA TYR A 167 17.97 -4.70 7.38
C TYR A 167 17.83 -3.35 8.09
N LYS A 168 17.53 -3.34 9.39
CA LYS A 168 17.54 -2.11 10.19
C LYS A 168 18.95 -1.53 10.30
N GLU A 169 19.97 -2.38 10.43
CA GLU A 169 21.37 -1.93 10.42
C GLU A 169 21.78 -1.37 9.05
N ASN A 170 21.42 -2.05 7.95
CA ASN A 170 21.62 -1.51 6.59
C ASN A 170 20.95 -0.13 6.43
N THR A 171 19.77 0.03 7.04
CA THR A 171 19.03 1.28 6.98
C THR A 171 19.70 2.38 7.80
N ARG A 172 20.24 2.06 8.98
CA ARG A 172 21.06 2.99 9.77
C ARG A 172 22.27 3.49 8.97
N ILE A 173 22.99 2.60 8.30
CA ILE A 173 24.15 2.95 7.45
C ILE A 173 23.76 3.93 6.33
N LYS A 174 22.62 3.69 5.67
CA LYS A 174 22.08 4.61 4.64
C LYS A 174 21.74 5.98 5.22
N VAL A 175 21.07 6.01 6.37
CA VAL A 175 20.71 7.27 7.07
C VAL A 175 21.98 8.06 7.41
N ASP A 176 22.97 7.42 8.02
CA ASP A 176 24.19 8.08 8.46
C ASP A 176 25.01 8.59 7.27
N THR A 177 25.08 7.83 6.18
CA THR A 177 25.75 8.23 4.94
C THR A 177 25.14 9.53 4.38
N PHE A 178 23.83 9.57 4.12
CA PHE A 178 23.19 10.76 3.54
C PHE A 178 23.21 11.96 4.49
N LYS A 179 23.08 11.73 5.80
CA LYS A 179 23.25 12.80 6.81
C LYS A 179 24.66 13.36 6.83
N SER A 180 25.69 12.51 6.67
CA SER A 180 27.08 12.97 6.62
C SER A 180 27.37 13.86 5.42
N PHE A 181 26.60 13.73 4.33
CA PHE A 181 26.65 14.61 3.16
C PHE A 181 25.76 15.86 3.29
N GLY A 182 25.09 16.06 4.44
CA GLY A 182 24.28 17.24 4.70
C GLY A 182 22.86 17.20 4.12
N PHE A 183 22.38 16.05 3.66
CA PHE A 183 21.01 15.92 3.16
C PHE A 183 19.99 15.85 4.31
N ASN A 184 18.79 16.34 4.02
CA ASN A 184 17.62 16.06 4.85
C ASN A 184 17.15 14.62 4.58
N VAL A 185 17.20 13.78 5.61
CA VAL A 185 16.85 12.35 5.55
C VAL A 185 15.70 12.06 6.50
N TYR A 186 14.65 11.46 5.98
CA TYR A 186 13.45 11.02 6.69
C TYR A 186 13.31 9.49 6.63
N GLY A 187 12.41 8.95 7.44
CA GLY A 187 12.19 7.50 7.53
C GLY A 187 13.37 6.77 8.18
N GLY A 188 13.60 5.53 7.76
CA GLY A 188 14.73 4.69 8.20
C GLY A 188 14.68 4.14 9.63
N LYS A 189 13.81 4.69 10.49
CA LYS A 189 13.64 4.21 11.88
C LYS A 189 12.65 3.05 11.98
N ASN A 190 11.52 3.16 11.29
CA ASN A 190 10.39 2.24 11.39
C ASN A 190 10.16 1.41 10.10
N ALA A 191 10.99 1.60 9.08
CA ALA A 191 10.88 0.90 7.80
C ALA A 191 12.27 0.70 7.17
N PRO A 192 12.48 -0.30 6.31
CA PRO A 192 13.80 -0.68 5.77
C PRO A 192 14.31 0.21 4.60
N TYR A 193 13.78 1.43 4.47
CA TYR A 193 14.11 2.41 3.43
C TYR A 193 14.25 3.81 4.03
N VAL A 194 14.91 4.68 3.27
CA VAL A 194 15.17 6.08 3.64
C VAL A 194 14.54 6.98 2.61
N TRP A 195 14.01 8.12 3.04
CA TRP A 195 13.43 9.13 2.19
C TRP A 195 14.30 10.38 2.21
N VAL A 196 14.99 10.66 1.10
CA VAL A 196 16.02 11.71 1.03
C VAL A 196 15.51 12.86 0.18
N HIS A 197 15.63 14.09 0.68
CA HIS A 197 15.20 15.28 -0.04
C HIS A 197 16.34 15.91 -0.83
N PHE A 198 16.14 16.05 -2.13
CA PHE A 198 17.04 16.71 -3.08
C PHE A 198 16.38 18.01 -3.59
N PRO A 199 16.66 19.17 -2.98
CA PRO A 199 15.99 20.42 -3.33
C PRO A 199 16.40 20.91 -4.72
N GLY A 200 15.45 21.46 -5.48
CA GLY A 200 15.70 22.13 -6.75
C GLY A 200 15.93 21.21 -7.95
N GLN A 201 15.74 19.90 -7.81
CA GLN A 201 15.86 18.92 -8.88
C GLN A 201 14.60 18.06 -8.99
N SER A 202 14.28 17.60 -10.19
CA SER A 202 13.26 16.58 -10.40
C SER A 202 13.74 15.26 -9.79
N SER A 203 12.84 14.46 -9.19
CA SER A 203 13.25 13.17 -8.63
C SER A 203 13.67 12.15 -9.69
N TRP A 204 13.24 12.33 -10.95
CA TRP A 204 13.70 11.52 -12.08
C TRP A 204 15.12 11.90 -12.49
N ASP A 205 15.45 13.19 -12.50
CA ASP A 205 16.80 13.66 -12.81
C ASP A 205 17.80 13.14 -11.76
N VAL A 206 17.42 13.19 -10.47
CA VAL A 206 18.22 12.61 -9.38
C VAL A 206 18.40 11.10 -9.55
N PHE A 207 17.32 10.38 -9.92
CA PHE A 207 17.36 8.94 -10.16
C PHE A 207 18.33 8.59 -11.29
N GLU A 208 18.24 9.29 -12.43
CA GLU A 208 19.12 9.11 -13.59
C GLU A 208 20.58 9.43 -13.22
N GLU A 209 20.82 10.56 -12.54
CA GLU A 209 22.17 10.95 -12.12
C GLU A 209 22.83 9.90 -11.23
N ILE A 210 22.11 9.37 -10.23
CA ILE A 210 22.64 8.33 -9.33
C ILE A 210 22.90 7.04 -10.13
N LEU A 211 21.97 6.64 -10.99
CA LEU A 211 22.10 5.42 -11.79
C LEU A 211 23.30 5.50 -12.75
N GLU A 212 23.45 6.60 -13.47
CA GLU A 212 24.52 6.80 -14.45
C GLU A 212 25.89 6.90 -13.79
N LYS A 213 26.01 7.67 -12.70
CA LYS A 213 27.31 7.96 -12.08
C LYS A 213 27.79 6.89 -11.11
N THR A 214 26.86 6.16 -10.48
CA THR A 214 27.20 5.23 -9.40
C THR A 214 26.79 3.79 -9.69
N HIS A 215 26.00 3.56 -10.74
CA HIS A 215 25.40 2.26 -11.06
C HIS A 215 24.50 1.71 -9.93
N VAL A 216 23.96 2.61 -9.11
CA VAL A 216 23.01 2.29 -8.04
C VAL A 216 21.60 2.65 -8.49
N LEU A 217 20.71 1.66 -8.49
CA LEU A 217 19.30 1.89 -8.75
C LEU A 217 18.63 2.50 -7.49
N THR A 218 17.89 3.58 -7.69
CA THR A 218 17.05 4.18 -6.64
C THR A 218 15.58 4.22 -7.10
N THR A 219 14.69 4.87 -6.37
CA THR A 219 13.29 5.05 -6.79
C THR A 219 12.93 6.52 -6.76
N PRO A 220 12.50 7.12 -7.88
CA PRO A 220 12.16 8.53 -7.94
C PRO A 220 10.90 8.81 -7.13
N GLY A 221 10.96 9.85 -6.29
CA GLY A 221 9.89 10.16 -5.36
C GLY A 221 8.54 10.50 -6.00
N SER A 222 8.53 11.13 -7.17
CA SER A 222 7.30 11.44 -7.92
C SER A 222 6.49 10.21 -8.34
N GLY A 223 7.11 9.02 -8.36
CA GLY A 223 6.40 7.75 -8.59
C GLY A 223 5.42 7.38 -7.48
N PHE A 224 5.53 8.02 -6.31
CA PHE A 224 4.61 7.85 -5.18
C PHE A 224 3.56 8.98 -5.05
N GLY A 225 3.46 9.83 -6.07
CA GLY A 225 2.57 10.99 -6.10
C GLY A 225 3.32 12.33 -6.06
N SER A 226 2.65 13.40 -6.49
CA SER A 226 3.15 14.77 -6.34
C SER A 226 2.92 15.27 -4.92
N MET A 227 3.97 15.76 -4.25
CA MET A 227 3.88 16.47 -2.96
C MET A 227 3.37 17.90 -3.12
#